data_AF-A0A7V3PRJ7-F1
#
_entry.id   AF-A0A7V3PRJ7-F1
#
_cell.length_a   1.000
_cell.length_b   1.000
_cell.length_c   1.000
_cell.angle_alpha   90.00
_cell.angle_beta   90.00
_cell.angle_gamma   90.00
#
_symmetry.space_group_name_H-M   'P 1'
#
loop_
_entity.id
_entity.type
_entity.pdbx_description
1 polymer ?
#
loop_
_entity_poly.entity_id
_entity_poly.type
_entity_poly.pdbx_seq_one_letter_code
_entity_poly.pdbx_strand_id
1 'polypeptide(L)'
;MALTRAEIVSGLRALGVRPGMVLMVHASLSALGQVEGGAAAVIQALLDAIGPEGTLAMPAFGEPEELFDAATSPATTGAIAEAFRTWPGVRRSLHPTHSVCALGPLAEELVAGHIEETTPFGPGSPWNKIARHPQGYVLLVGVDQNSNVLLHVAEDLVDVPYLATVVADYRDPSTGEIRKKQVCRFPRGHRDFLSLDSLFLETGAMRQGKVGTAICSLIHAGKALELLILALRRDPTAVLCSNPRCDDCLRHRAAIRRVRLAEEAFTLTAVADDVSRKLQDLPWSLQVLARAGVRDVEIGAALMRALVEGGETAQLDAAEALYEAQARLHSVAWSLPAQDWNPTTTANLQPLLDVAQRLGARQIVLSPTAAAADTQVWTENARQFLCELRPAAEAAEVEVLVENVPGTPLSSAAGCAALLESLPEGTAKLALNPAHLAQAG
;
A
#
# COMPACT_ATOMS: atom_id res chain seq x y z
N MET A 1 28.22 35.35 -5.59
CA MET A 1 29.57 34.81 -5.29
C MET A 1 29.43 33.32 -5.15
N ALA A 2 30.40 32.55 -5.63
CA ALA A 2 30.39 31.10 -5.52
C ALA A 2 30.71 30.70 -4.07
N LEU A 3 30.03 29.65 -3.58
CA LEU A 3 30.19 29.10 -2.25
C LEU A 3 31.50 28.33 -2.17
N THR A 4 32.35 28.69 -1.21
CA THR A 4 33.67 28.08 -1.00
C THR A 4 33.60 26.86 -0.07
N ARG A 5 34.61 25.98 -0.13
CA ARG A 5 34.78 24.84 0.81
C ARG A 5 34.77 25.30 2.28
N ALA A 6 35.45 26.40 2.60
CA ALA A 6 35.54 26.91 3.96
C ALA A 6 34.18 27.39 4.50
N GLU A 7 33.38 28.04 3.66
CA GLU A 7 32.01 28.45 4.01
C GLU A 7 31.09 27.25 4.22
N ILE A 8 31.23 26.19 3.41
CA ILE A 8 30.48 24.94 3.61
C ILE A 8 30.85 24.33 4.97
N VAL A 9 32.15 24.18 5.28
CA VAL A 9 32.60 23.64 6.58
C VAL A 9 32.06 24.48 7.75
N SER A 10 32.15 25.81 7.64
CA SER A 10 31.64 26.74 8.66
C SER A 10 30.13 26.57 8.87
N GLY A 11 29.35 26.52 7.78
CA GLY A 11 27.90 26.33 7.83
C GLY A 11 27.49 24.98 8.43
N LEU A 12 28.18 23.89 8.04
CA LEU A 12 27.95 22.55 8.61
C LEU A 12 28.26 22.51 10.11
N ARG A 13 29.35 23.14 10.54
CA ARG A 13 29.69 23.25 11.96
C ARG A 13 28.70 24.12 12.73
N ALA A 14 28.21 25.21 12.13
CA ALA A 14 27.17 26.03 12.75
C ALA A 14 25.85 25.25 12.92
N LEU A 15 25.48 24.42 11.93
CA LEU A 15 24.29 23.55 11.99
C LEU A 15 24.39 22.50 13.10
N GLY A 16 25.61 22.05 13.42
CA GLY A 16 25.85 21.10 14.51
C GLY A 16 26.69 19.90 14.13
N VAL A 17 27.22 19.82 12.91
CA VAL A 17 28.17 18.75 12.53
C VAL A 17 29.44 18.88 13.37
N ARG A 18 29.91 17.77 13.92
CA ARG A 18 31.09 17.71 14.80
C ARG A 18 32.06 16.63 14.34
N PRO A 19 33.35 16.75 14.71
CA PRO A 19 34.32 15.68 14.49
C PRO A 19 33.88 14.35 15.12
N GLY A 20 34.18 13.23 14.48
CA GLY A 20 33.85 11.86 14.94
C GLY A 20 32.46 11.35 14.54
N MET A 21 31.60 12.21 13.99
CA MET A 21 30.26 11.80 13.57
C MET A 21 30.29 10.75 12.44
N VAL A 22 29.32 9.83 12.49
CA VAL A 22 28.95 8.95 11.40
C VAL A 22 27.78 9.59 10.66
N LEU A 23 28.03 10.08 9.46
CA LEU A 23 27.15 11.00 8.77
C LEU A 23 26.63 10.41 7.46
N MET A 24 25.35 10.02 7.44
CA MET A 24 24.63 9.67 6.22
C MET A 24 24.13 10.95 5.53
N VAL A 25 24.54 11.18 4.28
CA VAL A 25 24.23 12.43 3.57
C VAL A 25 23.32 12.19 2.37
N HIS A 26 22.23 12.94 2.31
CA HIS A 26 21.39 13.11 1.12
C HIS A 26 21.54 14.57 0.67
N ALA A 27 21.94 14.80 -0.58
CA ALA A 27 22.33 16.15 -1.01
C ALA A 27 21.96 16.47 -2.46
N SER A 28 21.48 17.69 -2.66
CA SER A 28 21.31 18.32 -3.97
C SER A 28 22.39 19.38 -4.18
N LEU A 29 23.28 19.16 -5.16
CA LEU A 29 24.35 20.10 -5.47
C LEU A 29 23.80 21.46 -5.93
N SER A 30 22.75 21.46 -6.74
CA SER A 30 22.16 22.70 -7.27
C SER A 30 21.54 23.57 -6.18
N ALA A 31 21.02 22.95 -5.10
CA ALA A 31 20.42 23.67 -3.99
C ALA A 31 21.43 24.51 -3.17
N LEU A 32 22.72 24.14 -3.20
CA LEU A 32 23.80 24.91 -2.59
C LEU A 32 24.14 26.21 -3.35
N GLY A 33 23.64 26.36 -4.58
CA GLY A 33 24.01 27.42 -5.49
C GLY A 33 25.26 27.06 -6.30
N GLN A 34 26.03 28.06 -6.71
CA GLN A 34 27.30 27.84 -7.41
C GLN A 34 28.39 27.47 -6.39
N VAL A 35 28.93 26.26 -6.45
CA VAL A 35 30.00 25.80 -5.54
C VAL A 35 31.35 25.82 -6.26
N GLU A 36 32.35 26.48 -5.67
CA GLU A 36 33.72 26.44 -6.18
C GLU A 36 34.30 25.03 -6.03
N GLY A 37 34.64 24.38 -7.15
CA GLY A 37 35.12 22.99 -7.17
C GLY A 37 34.01 21.92 -7.19
N GLY A 38 32.74 22.33 -7.30
CA GLY A 38 31.60 21.43 -7.53
C GLY A 38 31.43 20.34 -6.46
N ALA A 39 31.00 19.15 -6.88
CA ALA A 39 30.73 18.01 -5.98
C ALA A 39 31.96 17.60 -5.14
N ALA A 40 33.16 17.63 -5.73
CA ALA A 40 34.40 17.28 -5.03
C ALA A 40 34.68 18.20 -3.84
N ALA A 41 34.42 19.50 -3.98
CA ALA A 41 34.57 20.45 -2.89
C ALA A 41 33.56 20.21 -1.76
N VAL A 42 32.34 19.78 -2.09
CA VAL A 42 31.32 19.40 -1.08
C VAL A 42 31.73 18.15 -0.31
N ILE A 43 32.19 17.10 -1.01
CA ILE A 43 32.69 15.86 -0.37
C ILE A 43 33.83 16.19 0.59
N GLN A 44 34.79 17.00 0.12
CA GLN A 44 35.93 17.38 0.94
C GLN A 44 35.52 18.25 2.15
N ALA A 45 34.56 19.16 1.99
CA ALA A 45 34.01 19.94 3.10
C ALA A 45 33.29 19.07 4.15
N LEU A 46 32.56 18.04 3.71
CA LEU A 46 31.92 17.07 4.62
C LEU A 46 32.99 16.32 5.43
N LEU A 47 34.03 15.83 4.76
CA LEU A 47 35.16 15.15 5.41
C LEU A 47 35.89 16.05 6.42
N ASP A 48 36.12 17.33 6.08
CA ASP A 48 36.73 18.30 7.01
C ASP A 48 35.85 18.62 8.22
N ALA A 49 34.53 18.59 8.03
CA ALA A 49 33.57 18.88 9.09
C ALA A 49 33.52 17.74 10.14
N ILE A 50 33.56 16.48 9.68
CA ILE A 50 33.56 15.29 10.55
C ILE A 50 34.97 14.84 10.98
N GLY A 51 36.02 15.37 10.37
CA GLY A 51 37.41 15.07 10.73
C GLY A 51 37.84 13.62 10.45
N PRO A 52 39.10 13.27 10.79
CA PRO A 52 39.68 11.95 10.47
C PRO A 52 39.03 10.79 11.23
N GLU A 53 38.45 11.06 12.41
CA GLU A 53 37.72 10.07 13.22
C GLU A 53 36.27 9.88 12.75
N GLY A 54 35.78 10.74 11.85
CA GLY A 54 34.42 10.68 11.32
C GLY A 54 34.29 9.70 10.16
N THR A 55 33.07 9.21 9.94
CA THR A 55 32.75 8.34 8.79
C THR A 55 31.63 8.97 7.98
N LEU A 56 31.88 9.22 6.69
CA LEU A 56 30.91 9.75 5.75
C LEU A 56 30.23 8.59 5.01
N ALA A 57 28.91 8.63 4.86
CA ALA A 57 28.14 7.67 4.10
C ALA A 57 27.15 8.38 3.15
N MET A 58 26.88 7.78 1.99
CA MET A 58 25.88 8.27 1.04
C MET A 58 25.16 7.09 0.38
N PRO A 59 23.87 7.22 0.06
CA PRO A 59 23.17 6.21 -0.73
C PRO A 59 23.72 6.13 -2.15
N ALA A 60 23.86 4.92 -2.67
CA ALA A 60 24.23 4.63 -4.04
C ALA A 60 23.24 3.63 -4.64
N PHE A 61 21.96 4.01 -4.71
CA PHE A 61 20.88 3.12 -5.09
C PHE A 61 21.06 2.50 -6.47
N GLY A 62 20.54 1.28 -6.61
CA GLY A 62 20.35 0.59 -7.89
C GLY A 62 18.86 0.35 -8.11
N GLU A 63 18.46 0.21 -9.37
CA GLU A 63 17.09 -0.14 -9.72
C GLU A 63 16.90 -1.66 -9.63
N PRO A 64 15.82 -2.16 -9.00
CA PRO A 64 15.55 -3.60 -8.90
C PRO A 64 15.50 -4.31 -10.26
N GLU A 65 15.05 -3.60 -11.29
CA GLU A 65 14.90 -4.09 -12.66
C GLU A 65 16.22 -4.11 -13.46
N GLU A 66 17.30 -3.55 -12.91
CA GLU A 66 18.63 -3.50 -13.54
C GLU A 66 19.63 -4.43 -12.83
N LEU A 67 20.64 -4.90 -13.58
CA LEU A 67 21.74 -5.66 -12.98
C LEU A 67 22.60 -4.73 -12.11
N PHE A 68 22.68 -5.04 -10.82
CA PHE A 68 23.55 -4.33 -9.90
C PHE A 68 24.97 -4.91 -9.89
N ASP A 69 25.97 -4.05 -10.09
CA ASP A 69 27.38 -4.35 -9.91
C ASP A 69 27.98 -3.27 -9.01
N ALA A 70 28.46 -3.66 -7.83
CA ALA A 70 28.98 -2.73 -6.84
C ALA A 70 30.13 -1.86 -7.39
N ALA A 71 30.93 -2.37 -8.33
CA ALA A 71 32.05 -1.65 -8.91
C ALA A 71 31.62 -0.65 -10.00
N THR A 72 30.64 -1.01 -10.82
CA THR A 72 30.34 -0.27 -12.06
C THR A 72 29.00 0.44 -12.08
N SER A 73 27.98 -0.04 -11.35
CA SER A 73 26.66 0.60 -11.34
C SER A 73 26.75 2.02 -10.77
N PRO A 74 26.21 3.04 -11.47
CA PRO A 74 26.23 4.41 -11.00
C PRO A 74 25.33 4.57 -9.75
N ALA A 75 25.52 5.67 -9.01
CA ALA A 75 24.58 6.14 -8.01
C ALA A 75 23.55 7.07 -8.68
N THR A 76 22.26 6.79 -8.49
CA THR A 76 21.15 7.58 -9.08
C THR A 76 20.70 8.75 -8.19
N THR A 77 21.31 8.92 -7.02
CA THR A 77 20.91 9.84 -5.94
C THR A 77 21.50 11.25 -6.02
N GLY A 78 22.16 11.57 -7.15
CA GLY A 78 22.66 12.91 -7.46
C GLY A 78 24.18 12.99 -7.64
N ALA A 79 24.63 14.13 -8.19
CA ALA A 79 26.03 14.32 -8.61
C ALA A 79 27.05 14.19 -7.48
N ILE A 80 26.68 14.53 -6.24
CA ILE A 80 27.57 14.39 -5.07
C ILE A 80 27.74 12.91 -4.71
N ALA A 81 26.66 12.14 -4.67
CA ALA A 81 26.71 10.72 -4.35
C ALA A 81 27.48 9.92 -5.42
N GLU A 82 27.31 10.26 -6.71
CA GLU A 82 28.07 9.61 -7.79
C GLU A 82 29.57 9.96 -7.76
N ALA A 83 29.91 11.23 -7.50
CA ALA A 83 31.30 11.62 -7.28
C ALA A 83 31.89 10.94 -6.04
N PHE A 84 31.10 10.73 -4.99
CA PHE A 84 31.54 10.03 -3.79
C PHE A 84 31.73 8.53 -4.05
N ARG A 85 30.86 7.87 -4.81
CA ARG A 85 31.00 6.45 -5.18
C ARG A 85 32.36 6.12 -5.81
N THR A 86 32.89 7.03 -6.62
CA THR A 86 34.17 6.88 -7.31
C THR A 86 35.35 7.50 -6.55
N TRP A 87 35.11 8.04 -5.34
CA TRP A 87 36.14 8.71 -4.56
C TRP A 87 37.17 7.73 -4.00
N PRO A 88 38.48 8.05 -4.02
CA PRO A 88 39.52 7.15 -3.54
C PRO A 88 39.28 6.68 -2.11
N GLY A 89 39.35 5.36 -1.91
CA GLY A 89 39.19 4.71 -0.60
C GLY A 89 37.75 4.45 -0.16
N VAL A 90 36.74 4.93 -0.91
CA VAL A 90 35.34 4.64 -0.61
C VAL A 90 35.05 3.15 -0.74
N ARG A 91 34.31 2.63 0.24
CA ARG A 91 33.76 1.26 0.23
C ARG A 91 32.28 1.32 -0.10
N ARG A 92 31.77 0.34 -0.85
CA ARG A 92 30.35 0.23 -1.18
C ARG A 92 29.80 -1.11 -0.69
N SER A 93 28.65 -1.08 -0.04
CA SER A 93 27.97 -2.31 0.38
C SER A 93 27.43 -3.09 -0.82
N LEU A 94 27.43 -4.42 -0.75
CA LEU A 94 26.77 -5.24 -1.75
C LEU A 94 25.27 -5.36 -1.43
N HIS A 95 24.41 -4.60 -2.12
CA HIS A 95 22.96 -4.78 -2.06
C HIS A 95 22.32 -4.20 -3.32
N PRO A 96 21.51 -4.96 -4.08
CA PRO A 96 21.10 -4.56 -5.43
C PRO A 96 20.28 -3.27 -5.51
N THR A 97 19.48 -2.99 -4.48
CA THR A 97 18.59 -1.82 -4.49
C THR A 97 19.07 -0.66 -3.61
N HIS A 98 19.43 -0.91 -2.35
CA HIS A 98 19.75 0.15 -1.37
C HIS A 98 21.22 0.22 -0.97
N SER A 99 22.15 -0.02 -1.90
CA SER A 99 23.57 0.02 -1.55
C SER A 99 24.01 1.39 -1.01
N VAL A 100 25.02 1.40 -0.15
CA VAL A 100 25.58 2.59 0.51
C VAL A 100 27.09 2.63 0.28
N CYS A 101 27.58 3.80 -0.07
CA CYS A 101 29.00 4.13 -0.09
C CYS A 101 29.42 4.72 1.26
N ALA A 102 30.60 4.38 1.76
CA ALA A 102 31.15 4.91 3.01
C ALA A 102 32.67 5.15 2.94
N LEU A 103 33.14 6.16 3.69
CA LEU A 103 34.56 6.51 3.85
C LEU A 103 34.85 6.96 5.28
N GLY A 104 35.89 6.40 5.89
CA GLY A 104 36.31 6.71 7.26
C GLY A 104 36.57 5.44 8.08
N PRO A 105 36.89 5.58 9.38
CA PRO A 105 37.28 4.46 10.24
C PRO A 105 36.25 3.33 10.33
N LEU A 106 34.96 3.64 10.22
CA LEU A 106 33.87 2.65 10.30
C LEU A 106 33.36 2.19 8.93
N ALA A 107 33.96 2.64 7.82
CA ALA A 107 33.41 2.38 6.48
C ALA A 107 33.26 0.88 6.18
N GLU A 108 34.28 0.08 6.48
CA GLU A 108 34.26 -1.37 6.25
C GLU A 108 33.17 -2.06 7.08
N GLU A 109 33.06 -1.71 8.36
CA GLU A 109 32.05 -2.25 9.27
C GLU A 109 30.64 -1.88 8.80
N LEU A 110 30.42 -0.63 8.40
CA LEU A 110 29.11 -0.16 7.96
C LEU A 110 28.60 -0.93 6.74
N VAL A 111 29.45 -1.15 5.75
CA VAL A 111 29.05 -1.74 4.46
C VAL A 111 29.04 -3.27 4.44
N ALA A 112 29.74 -3.92 5.37
CA ALA A 112 29.84 -5.37 5.44
C ALA A 112 28.49 -6.04 5.76
N GLY A 113 28.24 -7.24 5.22
CA GLY A 113 27.07 -8.02 5.61
C GLY A 113 25.74 -7.58 4.99
N HIS A 114 25.74 -6.61 4.06
CA HIS A 114 24.49 -6.04 3.54
C HIS A 114 23.74 -7.00 2.60
N ILE A 115 24.44 -7.87 1.85
CA ILE A 115 23.78 -8.80 0.92
C ILE A 115 23.10 -9.96 1.64
N GLU A 116 23.54 -10.24 2.86
CA GLU A 116 23.06 -11.29 3.74
C GLU A 116 21.72 -10.93 4.38
N GLU A 117 21.42 -9.64 4.54
CA GLU A 117 20.15 -9.15 5.07
C GLU A 117 18.97 -9.52 4.18
N THR A 118 17.84 -9.89 4.77
CA THR A 118 16.63 -10.26 4.01
C THR A 118 15.90 -9.04 3.44
N THR A 119 16.07 -7.88 4.08
CA THR A 119 15.48 -6.59 3.71
C THR A 119 16.58 -5.55 3.53
N PRO A 120 16.33 -4.46 2.79
CA PRO A 120 17.33 -3.40 2.61
C PRO A 120 17.71 -2.67 3.91
N PHE A 121 16.92 -2.84 4.97
CA PHE A 121 17.02 -2.08 6.23
C PHE A 121 17.20 -2.97 7.45
N GLY A 122 17.49 -4.26 7.24
CA GLY A 122 17.67 -5.24 8.30
C GLY A 122 18.80 -4.87 9.28
N PRO A 123 18.93 -5.58 10.41
CA PRO A 123 19.83 -5.20 11.51
C PRO A 123 21.30 -4.99 11.11
N GLY A 124 21.82 -5.75 10.14
CA GLY A 124 23.17 -5.60 9.60
C GLY A 124 23.30 -4.60 8.44
N SER A 125 22.21 -3.95 8.02
CA SER A 125 22.27 -2.93 6.97
C SER A 125 23.04 -1.68 7.43
N PRO A 126 23.70 -0.94 6.51
CA PRO A 126 24.35 0.33 6.83
C PRO A 126 23.40 1.33 7.50
N TRP A 127 22.12 1.34 7.10
CA TRP A 127 21.08 2.21 7.65
C TRP A 127 20.85 1.94 9.15
N ASN A 128 20.70 0.68 9.52
CA ASN A 128 20.46 0.26 10.90
C ASN A 128 21.72 0.48 11.77
N LYS A 129 22.91 0.17 11.24
CA LYS A 129 24.19 0.40 11.92
C LYS A 129 24.40 1.89 12.22
N ILE A 130 24.14 2.78 11.26
CA ILE A 130 24.22 4.23 11.48
C ILE A 130 23.18 4.67 12.52
N ALA A 131 21.94 4.18 12.45
CA ALA A 131 20.90 4.53 13.42
C ALA A 131 21.25 4.11 14.86
N ARG A 132 21.92 2.96 15.03
CA ARG A 132 22.36 2.45 16.34
C ARG A 132 23.61 3.14 16.88
N HIS A 133 24.40 3.77 16.03
CA HIS A 133 25.62 4.45 16.46
C HIS A 133 25.27 5.70 17.29
N PRO A 134 25.85 5.90 18.49
CA PRO A 134 25.55 7.07 19.33
C PRO A 134 25.87 8.42 18.67
N GLN A 135 26.80 8.43 17.72
CA GLN A 135 27.14 9.60 16.89
C GLN A 135 26.65 9.44 15.44
N GLY A 136 25.59 8.67 15.23
CA GLY A 136 24.95 8.46 13.93
C GLY A 136 23.96 9.57 13.59
N TYR A 137 24.19 10.24 12.47
CA TYR A 137 23.37 11.36 12.00
C TYR A 137 23.01 11.21 10.52
N VAL A 138 21.84 11.74 10.17
CA VAL A 138 21.46 12.02 8.78
C VAL A 138 21.60 13.51 8.55
N LEU A 139 22.23 13.90 7.44
CA LEU A 139 22.30 15.26 6.96
C LEU A 139 21.58 15.36 5.62
N LEU A 140 20.54 16.19 5.58
CA LEU A 140 19.83 16.56 4.36
C LEU A 140 20.37 17.92 3.91
N VAL A 141 20.91 18.01 2.68
CA VAL A 141 21.46 19.24 2.12
C VAL A 141 20.65 19.65 0.90
N GLY A 142 19.76 20.62 1.07
CA GLY A 142 18.92 21.11 -0.02
C GLY A 142 17.91 20.09 -0.53
N VAL A 143 17.59 19.10 0.30
CA VAL A 143 16.54 18.10 0.12
C VAL A 143 15.76 17.98 1.42
N ASP A 144 14.58 17.37 1.34
CA ASP A 144 13.66 17.23 2.47
C ASP A 144 13.56 15.79 2.98
N GLN A 145 12.67 15.54 3.95
CA GLN A 145 12.50 14.21 4.55
C GLN A 145 12.05 13.13 3.56
N ASN A 146 11.48 13.47 2.41
CA ASN A 146 11.14 12.46 1.40
C ASN A 146 12.40 11.85 0.77
N SER A 147 13.55 12.51 0.91
CA SER A 147 14.85 11.95 0.55
C SER A 147 15.51 11.17 1.69
N ASN A 148 14.96 11.19 2.91
CA ASN A 148 15.54 10.54 4.09
C ASN A 148 15.17 9.05 4.14
N VAL A 149 15.95 8.26 3.42
CA VAL A 149 15.71 6.81 3.28
C VAL A 149 15.87 6.03 4.59
N LEU A 150 16.57 6.59 5.59
CA LEU A 150 16.67 5.98 6.92
C LEU A 150 15.29 5.80 7.59
N LEU A 151 14.28 6.61 7.25
CA LEU A 151 12.94 6.50 7.83
C LEU A 151 12.25 5.18 7.47
N HIS A 152 12.61 4.54 6.34
CA HIS A 152 12.12 3.22 5.98
C HIS A 152 12.61 2.11 6.91
N VAL A 153 13.68 2.33 7.69
CA VAL A 153 14.09 1.41 8.76
C VAL A 153 12.97 1.27 9.81
N ALA A 154 12.23 2.35 10.09
CA ALA A 154 11.11 2.30 11.03
C ALA A 154 9.95 1.46 10.47
N GLU A 155 9.63 1.65 9.18
CA GLU A 155 8.60 0.87 8.48
C GLU A 155 8.94 -0.63 8.48
N ASP A 156 10.20 -0.98 8.23
CA ASP A 156 10.68 -2.37 8.25
C ASP A 156 10.63 -3.00 9.65
N LEU A 157 11.05 -2.26 10.69
CA LEU A 157 11.06 -2.71 12.08
C LEU A 157 9.65 -2.88 12.67
N VAL A 158 8.69 -2.06 12.24
CA VAL A 158 7.27 -2.17 12.64
C VAL A 158 6.53 -3.21 11.79
N ASP A 159 7.13 -3.67 10.69
CA ASP A 159 6.53 -4.59 9.72
C ASP A 159 5.21 -4.05 9.16
N VAL A 160 5.24 -2.82 8.65
CA VAL A 160 4.04 -2.21 8.08
C VAL A 160 3.55 -3.01 6.86
N PRO A 161 2.23 -3.23 6.71
CA PRO A 161 1.69 -4.29 5.84
C PRO A 161 1.70 -3.95 4.35
N TYR A 162 2.24 -2.80 3.98
CA TYR A 162 2.29 -2.29 2.62
C TYR A 162 3.68 -2.34 1.98
N LEU A 163 4.66 -2.97 2.64
CA LEU A 163 5.97 -3.24 2.06
C LEU A 163 5.90 -4.41 1.08
N ALA A 164 6.66 -4.34 0.00
CA ALA A 164 6.62 -5.31 -1.10
C ALA A 164 7.78 -6.31 -1.05
N THR A 165 7.68 -7.39 -1.81
CA THR A 165 8.82 -8.25 -2.12
C THR A 165 9.18 -8.07 -3.59
N VAL A 166 10.47 -7.84 -3.86
CA VAL A 166 10.99 -7.72 -5.23
C VAL A 166 12.15 -8.71 -5.41
N VAL A 167 12.46 -9.05 -6.65
CA VAL A 167 13.65 -9.84 -6.99
C VAL A 167 14.54 -8.95 -7.83
N ALA A 168 15.82 -8.87 -7.47
CA ALA A 168 16.81 -8.08 -8.17
C ALA A 168 18.06 -8.90 -8.47
N ASP A 169 18.66 -8.66 -9.63
CA ASP A 169 19.88 -9.32 -10.08
C ASP A 169 21.11 -8.52 -9.60
N TYR A 170 22.14 -9.22 -9.13
CA TYR A 170 23.43 -8.62 -8.77
C TYR A 170 24.61 -9.47 -9.22
N ARG A 171 25.75 -8.82 -9.48
CA ARG A 171 27.02 -9.48 -9.72
C ARG A 171 27.72 -9.75 -8.38
N ASP A 172 27.99 -11.02 -8.10
CA ASP A 172 28.79 -11.44 -6.96
C ASP A 172 30.26 -11.04 -7.19
N PRO A 173 30.85 -10.18 -6.35
CA PRO A 173 32.24 -9.75 -6.53
C PRO A 173 33.27 -10.86 -6.29
N SER A 174 32.91 -11.93 -5.58
CA SER A 174 33.81 -13.05 -5.27
C SER A 174 33.91 -14.06 -6.41
N THR A 175 32.81 -14.30 -7.14
CA THR A 175 32.75 -15.28 -8.23
C THR A 175 32.61 -14.65 -9.62
N GLY A 176 32.17 -13.40 -9.71
CA GLY A 176 31.81 -12.73 -10.96
C GLY A 176 30.46 -13.14 -11.55
N GLU A 177 29.77 -14.10 -10.93
CA GLU A 177 28.48 -14.64 -11.40
C GLU A 177 27.32 -13.68 -11.13
N ILE A 178 26.27 -13.76 -11.96
CA ILE A 178 25.01 -13.06 -11.71
C ILE A 178 24.15 -13.92 -10.80
N ARG A 179 23.70 -13.35 -9.69
CA ARG A 179 22.84 -13.99 -8.68
C ARG A 179 21.54 -13.20 -8.51
N LYS A 180 20.49 -13.90 -8.10
CA LYS A 180 19.19 -13.31 -7.75
C LYS A 180 19.09 -13.11 -6.24
N LYS A 181 18.71 -11.91 -5.82
CA LYS A 181 18.34 -11.60 -4.44
C LYS A 181 16.84 -11.38 -4.36
N GLN A 182 16.16 -12.16 -3.54
CA GLN A 182 14.83 -11.82 -3.07
C GLN A 182 14.98 -10.75 -1.98
N VAL A 183 14.49 -9.55 -2.26
CA VAL A 183 14.49 -8.41 -1.35
C VAL A 183 13.10 -8.31 -0.73
N CYS A 184 12.99 -8.74 0.53
CA CYS A 184 11.77 -8.63 1.30
C CYS A 184 11.59 -7.20 1.82
N ARG A 185 10.35 -6.81 2.11
CA ARG A 185 10.01 -5.51 2.73
C ARG A 185 10.57 -4.28 2.00
N PHE A 186 10.61 -4.34 0.68
CA PHE A 186 11.03 -3.24 -0.19
C PHE A 186 9.99 -2.08 -0.16
N PRO A 187 10.41 -0.85 0.15
CA PRO A 187 9.50 0.28 0.33
C PRO A 187 9.08 0.90 -1.01
N ARG A 188 7.98 0.44 -1.62
CA ARG A 188 7.40 1.10 -2.81
C ARG A 188 6.47 2.26 -2.45
N GLY A 189 6.43 3.26 -3.31
CA GLY A 189 5.38 4.29 -3.31
C GLY A 189 5.66 5.53 -2.44
N HIS A 190 4.76 6.48 -2.52
CA HIS A 190 4.82 7.75 -1.81
C HIS A 190 4.54 7.64 -0.29
N ARG A 191 5.30 8.40 0.51
CA ARG A 191 5.08 8.67 1.94
C ARG A 191 5.07 10.18 2.17
N ASP A 192 4.40 10.62 3.24
CA ASP A 192 4.44 12.00 3.72
C ASP A 192 5.43 12.14 4.88
N PHE A 193 6.72 11.95 4.60
CA PHE A 193 7.75 12.12 5.62
C PHE A 193 7.98 13.58 6.00
N LEU A 194 7.57 14.52 5.15
CA LEU A 194 7.59 15.96 5.45
C LEU A 194 6.81 16.30 6.72
N SER A 195 5.69 15.61 6.96
CA SER A 195 4.88 15.79 8.17
C SER A 195 5.66 15.55 9.48
N LEU A 196 6.78 14.81 9.44
CA LEU A 196 7.61 14.49 10.61
C LEU A 196 8.52 15.64 11.04
N ASP A 197 8.69 16.69 10.23
CA ASP A 197 9.58 17.80 10.55
C ASP A 197 9.23 18.46 11.88
N SER A 198 7.94 18.74 12.12
CA SER A 198 7.47 19.34 13.39
C SER A 198 7.83 18.45 14.58
N LEU A 199 7.55 17.14 14.47
CA LEU A 199 7.88 16.16 15.52
C LEU A 199 9.39 16.15 15.81
N PHE A 200 10.23 16.15 14.78
CA PHE A 200 11.67 16.09 14.97
C PHE A 200 12.27 17.41 15.48
N LEU A 201 11.73 18.56 15.09
CA LEU A 201 12.16 19.87 15.60
C LEU A 201 11.77 20.04 17.07
N GLU A 202 10.51 19.78 17.42
CA GLU A 202 9.97 19.98 18.78
C GLU A 202 10.64 19.07 19.80
N THR A 203 10.94 17.83 19.41
CA THR A 203 11.65 16.88 20.28
C THR A 203 13.16 17.13 20.32
N GLY A 204 13.70 17.99 19.46
CA GLY A 204 15.14 18.22 19.31
C GLY A 204 15.88 17.01 18.71
N ALA A 205 15.20 16.18 17.92
CA ALA A 205 15.83 15.14 17.09
C ALA A 205 16.46 15.73 15.81
N MET A 206 15.94 16.86 15.34
CA MET A 206 16.41 17.58 14.17
C MET A 206 16.79 19.01 14.50
N ARG A 207 17.80 19.52 13.79
CA ARG A 207 18.15 20.94 13.70
C ARG A 207 18.14 21.37 12.25
N GLN A 208 17.72 22.59 12.00
CA GLN A 208 17.72 23.18 10.67
C GLN A 208 18.59 24.43 10.63
N GLY A 209 19.19 24.68 9.47
CA GLY A 209 20.04 25.83 9.21
C GLY A 209 20.31 25.97 7.72
N LYS A 210 21.13 26.96 7.36
CA LYS A 210 21.41 27.26 5.95
C LYS A 210 22.90 27.11 5.66
N VAL A 211 23.22 26.46 4.55
CA VAL A 211 24.59 26.38 3.99
C VAL A 211 24.54 26.83 2.54
N GLY A 212 25.22 27.94 2.21
CA GLY A 212 25.01 28.61 0.92
C GLY A 212 23.55 29.03 0.74
N THR A 213 22.92 28.58 -0.34
CA THR A 213 21.47 28.75 -0.54
C THR A 213 20.62 27.60 -0.02
N ALA A 214 21.21 26.47 0.35
CA ALA A 214 20.49 25.27 0.73
C ALA A 214 19.95 25.35 2.15
N ILE A 215 18.69 24.96 2.34
CA ILE A 215 18.17 24.58 3.65
C ILE A 215 18.73 23.20 3.98
N CYS A 216 19.32 23.07 5.16
CA CYS A 216 19.94 21.84 5.62
C CYS A 216 19.32 21.39 6.94
N SER A 217 19.09 20.08 7.06
CA SER A 217 18.60 19.44 8.27
C SER A 217 19.63 18.45 8.80
N LEU A 218 20.04 18.60 10.06
CA LEU A 218 20.88 17.62 10.76
C LEU A 218 20.02 16.87 11.76
N ILE A 219 19.92 15.55 11.60
CA ILE A 219 18.97 14.69 12.29
C ILE A 219 19.74 13.59 13.02
N HIS A 220 19.50 13.43 14.32
CA HIS A 220 20.05 12.31 15.07
C HIS A 220 19.33 11.02 14.65
N ALA A 221 20.05 10.08 14.03
CA ALA A 221 19.46 8.93 13.34
C ALA A 221 18.66 8.02 14.30
N GLY A 222 19.27 7.62 15.42
CA GLY A 222 18.58 6.76 16.41
C GLY A 222 17.33 7.39 17.03
N LYS A 223 17.37 8.68 17.38
CA LYS A 223 16.24 9.40 17.98
C LYS A 223 15.10 9.59 16.99
N ALA A 224 15.40 9.93 15.73
CA ALA A 224 14.38 10.02 14.68
C ALA A 224 13.69 8.67 14.44
N LEU A 225 14.49 7.58 14.40
CA LEU A 225 13.99 6.22 14.26
C LEU A 225 13.07 5.82 15.43
N GLU A 226 13.48 6.08 16.67
CA GLU A 226 12.66 5.80 17.86
C GLU A 226 11.31 6.51 17.82
N LEU A 227 11.32 7.82 17.52
CA LEU A 227 10.09 8.62 17.43
C LEU A 227 9.15 8.09 16.34
N LEU A 228 9.69 7.72 15.17
CA LEU A 228 8.88 7.21 14.08
C LEU A 228 8.32 5.81 14.37
N ILE A 229 9.09 4.92 15.01
CA ILE A 229 8.59 3.61 15.44
C ILE A 229 7.41 3.78 16.41
N LEU A 230 7.51 4.71 17.37
CA LEU A 230 6.41 5.00 18.29
C LEU A 230 5.17 5.54 17.57
N ALA A 231 5.35 6.42 16.58
CA ALA A 231 4.26 6.94 15.76
C ALA A 231 3.57 5.83 14.96
N LEU A 232 4.33 5.00 14.24
CA LEU A 232 3.81 3.91 13.40
C LEU A 232 3.11 2.81 14.20
N ARG A 233 3.62 2.47 15.39
CA ARG A 233 2.95 1.50 16.28
C ARG A 233 1.61 2.01 16.80
N ARG A 234 1.49 3.33 17.01
CA ARG A 234 0.25 3.96 17.44
C ARG A 234 -0.75 4.10 16.29
N ASP A 235 -0.25 4.49 15.12
CA ASP A 235 -1.02 4.67 13.90
C ASP A 235 -0.19 4.21 12.70
N PRO A 236 -0.50 3.05 12.11
CA PRO A 236 0.20 2.55 10.92
C PRO A 236 0.05 3.47 9.70
N THR A 237 -0.84 4.47 9.75
CA THR A 237 -1.01 5.50 8.71
C THR A 237 -0.24 6.79 8.98
N ALA A 238 0.57 6.86 10.04
CA ALA A 238 1.23 8.10 10.51
C ALA A 238 2.11 8.80 9.47
N VAL A 239 2.59 8.08 8.45
CA VAL A 239 3.42 8.63 7.36
C VAL A 239 2.71 8.59 6.00
N LEU A 240 1.40 8.37 5.98
CA LEU A 240 0.60 8.36 4.76
C LEU A 240 -0.11 9.70 4.59
N CYS A 241 0.00 10.30 3.40
CA CYS A 241 -0.68 11.56 3.14
C CYS A 241 -2.21 11.42 3.23
N SER A 242 -2.89 12.55 3.43
CA SER A 242 -4.35 12.65 3.45
C SER A 242 -4.97 12.91 2.07
N ASN A 243 -4.15 13.05 1.01
CA ASN A 243 -4.62 13.31 -0.34
C ASN A 243 -5.41 12.10 -0.88
N PRO A 244 -6.73 12.23 -1.12
CA PRO A 244 -7.56 11.13 -1.62
C PRO A 244 -7.27 10.75 -3.07
N ARG A 245 -6.38 11.49 -3.76
CA ARG A 245 -5.92 11.18 -5.12
C ARG A 245 -4.51 10.58 -5.16
N CYS A 246 -3.89 10.32 -4.01
CA CYS A 246 -2.60 9.65 -3.96
C CYS A 246 -2.82 8.12 -4.02
N ASP A 247 -2.63 7.55 -5.21
CA ASP A 247 -2.80 6.11 -5.47
C ASP A 247 -1.96 5.25 -4.50
N ASP A 248 -0.73 5.64 -4.21
CA ASP A 248 0.15 4.87 -3.31
C ASP A 248 -0.36 4.87 -1.88
N CYS A 249 -0.69 6.04 -1.33
CA CYS A 249 -1.19 6.13 0.04
C CYS A 249 -2.57 5.47 0.20
N LEU A 250 -3.41 5.48 -0.84
CA LEU A 250 -4.66 4.69 -0.87
C LEU A 250 -4.36 3.19 -0.80
N ARG A 251 -3.43 2.67 -1.62
CA ARG A 251 -3.01 1.27 -1.58
C ARG A 251 -2.37 0.89 -0.23
N HIS A 252 -1.63 1.80 0.39
CA HIS A 252 -1.03 1.56 1.71
C HIS A 252 -2.11 1.46 2.80
N ARG A 253 -3.07 2.40 2.84
CA ARG A 253 -4.23 2.34 3.75
C ARG A 253 -5.06 1.07 3.54
N ALA A 254 -5.26 0.71 2.28
CA ALA A 254 -5.93 -0.53 1.87
C ALA A 254 -5.24 -1.78 2.42
N ALA A 255 -3.90 -1.87 2.31
CA ALA A 255 -3.14 -2.98 2.85
C ALA A 255 -3.21 -3.07 4.38
N ILE A 256 -3.15 -1.93 5.07
CA ILE A 256 -3.37 -1.84 6.53
C ILE A 256 -4.75 -2.37 6.90
N ARG A 257 -5.78 -1.87 6.22
CA ARG A 257 -7.16 -2.29 6.45
C ARG A 257 -7.33 -3.79 6.18
N ARG A 258 -6.73 -4.33 5.13
CA ARG A 258 -6.80 -5.75 4.79
C ARG A 258 -6.22 -6.64 5.88
N VAL A 259 -5.04 -6.30 6.42
CA VAL A 259 -4.44 -7.09 7.52
C VAL A 259 -5.32 -7.04 8.76
N ARG A 260 -5.79 -5.85 9.14
CA ARG A 260 -6.74 -5.71 10.26
C ARG A 260 -8.00 -6.56 10.06
N LEU A 261 -8.59 -6.53 8.86
CA LEU A 261 -9.81 -7.28 8.56
C LEU A 261 -9.59 -8.80 8.47
N ALA A 262 -8.38 -9.25 8.11
CA ALA A 262 -8.06 -10.67 8.08
C ALA A 262 -8.02 -11.31 9.49
N GLU A 263 -7.90 -10.50 10.53
CA GLU A 263 -8.01 -10.94 11.93
C GLU A 263 -9.47 -11.06 12.38
N GLU A 264 -10.42 -10.54 11.59
CA GLU A 264 -11.84 -10.58 11.89
C GLU A 264 -12.49 -11.85 11.33
N ALA A 265 -13.53 -12.36 11.98
CA ALA A 265 -14.22 -13.58 11.57
C ALA A 265 -15.22 -13.38 10.40
N PHE A 266 -15.06 -12.32 9.60
CA PHE A 266 -15.97 -11.97 8.49
C PHE A 266 -15.20 -11.65 7.20
N THR A 267 -15.87 -11.86 6.06
CA THR A 267 -15.34 -11.48 4.74
C THR A 267 -15.87 -10.10 4.37
N LEU A 268 -14.99 -9.13 4.10
CA LEU A 268 -15.40 -7.84 3.54
C LEU A 268 -15.62 -7.97 2.05
N THR A 269 -16.87 -7.76 1.59
CA THR A 269 -17.22 -7.60 0.18
C THR A 269 -17.51 -6.13 -0.14
N ALA A 270 -17.38 -5.74 -1.41
CA ALA A 270 -17.90 -4.47 -1.92
C ALA A 270 -18.81 -4.71 -3.12
N VAL A 271 -19.91 -3.96 -3.19
CA VAL A 271 -20.86 -4.02 -4.31
C VAL A 271 -20.31 -3.20 -5.47
N ALA A 272 -20.00 -3.84 -6.60
CA ALA A 272 -19.40 -3.19 -7.77
C ALA A 272 -20.30 -2.08 -8.35
N ASP A 273 -21.62 -2.24 -8.25
CA ASP A 273 -22.64 -1.28 -8.71
C ASP A 273 -22.54 0.09 -8.02
N ASP A 274 -21.97 0.15 -6.80
CA ASP A 274 -21.77 1.42 -6.07
C ASP A 274 -20.65 2.26 -6.68
N VAL A 275 -19.77 1.65 -7.48
CA VAL A 275 -18.74 2.36 -8.24
C VAL A 275 -19.27 2.76 -9.61
N SER A 276 -19.81 1.81 -10.39
CA SER A 276 -20.55 2.09 -11.62
C SER A 276 -21.55 0.98 -11.90
N ARG A 277 -22.72 1.38 -12.42
CA ARG A 277 -23.80 0.46 -12.82
C ARG A 277 -23.72 0.04 -14.29
N LYS A 278 -22.69 0.47 -15.03
CA LYS A 278 -22.53 0.15 -16.45
C LYS A 278 -21.57 -1.01 -16.61
N LEU A 279 -21.97 -2.04 -17.35
CA LEU A 279 -21.16 -3.24 -17.54
C LEU A 279 -19.78 -2.95 -18.17
N GLN A 280 -19.72 -2.03 -19.13
CA GLN A 280 -18.46 -1.59 -19.76
C GLN A 280 -17.45 -0.95 -18.77
N ASP A 281 -17.93 -0.46 -17.63
CA ASP A 281 -17.10 0.15 -16.59
C ASP A 281 -16.68 -0.88 -15.52
N LEU A 282 -17.11 -2.14 -15.63
CA LEU A 282 -16.78 -3.19 -14.66
C LEU A 282 -15.26 -3.38 -14.49
N PRO A 283 -14.42 -3.45 -15.54
CA PRO A 283 -12.97 -3.55 -15.36
C PRO A 283 -12.39 -2.38 -14.55
N TRP A 284 -12.84 -1.16 -14.85
CA TRP A 284 -12.43 0.02 -14.08
C TRP A 284 -12.91 -0.02 -12.64
N SER A 285 -14.16 -0.42 -12.42
CA SER A 285 -14.77 -0.54 -11.08
C SER A 285 -13.99 -1.54 -10.22
N LEU A 286 -13.67 -2.70 -10.76
CA LEU A 286 -12.86 -3.73 -10.09
C LEU A 286 -11.44 -3.23 -9.81
N GLN A 287 -10.83 -2.47 -10.72
CA GLN A 287 -9.53 -1.84 -10.47
C GLN A 287 -9.59 -0.82 -9.33
N VAL A 288 -10.65 0.00 -9.24
CA VAL A 288 -10.86 0.95 -8.15
C VAL A 288 -10.98 0.21 -6.82
N LEU A 289 -11.80 -0.85 -6.76
CA LEU A 289 -11.95 -1.68 -5.56
C LEU A 289 -10.65 -2.38 -5.15
N ALA A 290 -9.92 -2.94 -6.12
CA ALA A 290 -8.63 -3.59 -5.89
C ALA A 290 -7.58 -2.59 -5.36
N ARG A 291 -7.57 -1.34 -5.85
CA ARG A 291 -6.71 -0.26 -5.32
C ARG A 291 -7.09 0.12 -3.88
N ALA A 292 -8.38 0.02 -3.54
CA ALA A 292 -8.89 0.19 -2.18
C ALA A 292 -8.68 -1.04 -1.27
N GLY A 293 -8.06 -2.11 -1.78
CA GLY A 293 -7.72 -3.32 -1.01
C GLY A 293 -8.85 -4.33 -0.89
N VAL A 294 -9.96 -4.10 -1.56
CA VAL A 294 -11.09 -5.02 -1.59
C VAL A 294 -10.89 -5.96 -2.77
N ARG A 295 -10.79 -7.27 -2.47
CA ARG A 295 -10.65 -8.33 -3.48
C ARG A 295 -11.90 -9.17 -3.59
N ASP A 296 -12.66 -9.32 -2.51
CA ASP A 296 -13.93 -10.00 -2.53
C ASP A 296 -15.02 -9.01 -2.94
N VAL A 297 -15.80 -9.33 -3.96
CA VAL A 297 -16.77 -8.42 -4.57
C VAL A 297 -18.14 -9.06 -4.67
N GLU A 298 -19.15 -8.20 -4.67
CA GLU A 298 -20.52 -8.52 -5.05
C GLU A 298 -20.84 -7.80 -6.37
N ILE A 299 -21.47 -8.51 -7.31
CA ILE A 299 -22.06 -7.88 -8.49
C ILE A 299 -23.50 -7.53 -8.13
N GLY A 300 -23.84 -6.24 -8.12
CA GLY A 300 -25.17 -5.80 -7.75
C GLY A 300 -26.21 -6.07 -8.85
N ALA A 301 -27.48 -5.78 -8.55
CA ALA A 301 -28.60 -6.16 -9.41
C ALA A 301 -28.60 -5.47 -10.78
N ALA A 302 -28.01 -4.27 -10.91
CA ALA A 302 -27.97 -3.57 -12.20
C ALA A 302 -26.95 -4.21 -13.15
N LEU A 303 -25.74 -4.49 -12.63
CA LEU A 303 -24.72 -5.19 -13.41
C LEU A 303 -25.13 -6.63 -13.70
N MET A 304 -25.74 -7.33 -12.74
CA MET A 304 -26.22 -8.70 -12.95
C MET A 304 -27.28 -8.77 -14.05
N ARG A 305 -28.20 -7.80 -14.12
CA ARG A 305 -29.17 -7.71 -15.21
C ARG A 305 -28.49 -7.51 -16.57
N ALA A 306 -27.51 -6.61 -16.63
CA ALA A 306 -26.74 -6.37 -17.85
C ALA A 306 -25.97 -7.61 -18.31
N LEU A 307 -25.48 -8.45 -17.39
CA LEU A 307 -24.79 -9.72 -17.70
C LEU A 307 -25.74 -10.78 -18.26
N VAL A 308 -26.95 -10.86 -17.70
CA VAL A 308 -28.00 -11.76 -18.20
C VAL A 308 -28.44 -11.34 -19.61
N GLU A 309 -28.70 -10.04 -19.81
CA GLU A 309 -29.13 -9.48 -21.10
C GLU A 309 -28.03 -9.51 -22.17
N GLY A 310 -26.77 -9.30 -21.76
CA GLY A 310 -25.61 -9.29 -22.65
C GLY A 310 -25.13 -10.68 -23.10
N GLY A 311 -25.69 -11.74 -22.52
CA GLY A 311 -25.40 -13.12 -22.92
C GLY A 311 -23.95 -13.55 -22.69
N GLU A 312 -23.50 -14.56 -23.42
CA GLU A 312 -22.22 -15.24 -23.19
C GLU A 312 -20.99 -14.31 -23.35
N THR A 313 -21.00 -13.39 -24.32
CA THR A 313 -19.89 -12.45 -24.52
C THR A 313 -19.71 -11.54 -23.31
N ALA A 314 -20.79 -10.93 -22.83
CA ALA A 314 -20.77 -10.08 -21.64
C ALA A 314 -20.27 -10.82 -20.39
N GLN A 315 -20.62 -12.11 -20.26
CA GLN A 315 -20.21 -12.96 -19.15
C GLN A 315 -18.72 -13.30 -19.22
N LEU A 316 -18.19 -13.59 -20.42
CA LEU A 316 -16.77 -13.83 -20.63
C LEU A 316 -15.94 -12.58 -20.33
N ASP A 317 -16.37 -11.41 -20.83
CA ASP A 317 -15.70 -10.13 -20.56
C ASP A 317 -15.66 -9.84 -19.05
N ALA A 318 -16.74 -10.15 -18.32
CA ALA A 318 -16.79 -9.98 -16.87
C ALA A 318 -15.90 -10.98 -16.13
N ALA A 319 -15.82 -12.23 -16.58
CA ALA A 319 -14.91 -13.23 -16.02
C ALA A 319 -13.44 -12.80 -16.22
N GLU A 320 -13.11 -12.28 -17.41
CA GLU A 320 -11.79 -11.73 -17.71
C GLU A 320 -11.48 -10.53 -16.80
N ALA A 321 -12.42 -9.59 -16.65
CA ALA A 321 -12.27 -8.44 -15.77
C ALA A 321 -12.03 -8.84 -14.30
N LEU A 322 -12.75 -9.84 -13.79
CA LEU A 322 -12.53 -10.40 -12.44
C LEU A 322 -11.14 -11.02 -12.31
N TYR A 323 -10.70 -11.79 -13.33
CA TYR A 323 -9.39 -12.42 -13.35
C TYR A 323 -8.25 -11.39 -13.39
N GLU A 324 -8.31 -10.41 -14.29
CA GLU A 324 -7.31 -9.33 -14.41
C GLU A 324 -7.21 -8.51 -13.13
N ALA A 325 -8.34 -8.20 -12.51
CA ALA A 325 -8.38 -7.49 -11.24
C ALA A 325 -8.02 -8.38 -10.03
N GLN A 326 -7.78 -9.68 -10.22
CA GLN A 326 -7.64 -10.70 -9.17
C GLN A 326 -8.75 -10.57 -8.10
N ALA A 327 -9.98 -10.29 -8.55
CA ALA A 327 -11.15 -10.18 -7.72
C ALA A 327 -11.82 -11.55 -7.57
N ARG A 328 -12.40 -11.81 -6.39
CA ARG A 328 -13.16 -13.01 -6.07
C ARG A 328 -14.62 -12.63 -5.96
N LEU A 329 -15.47 -13.19 -6.82
CA LEU A 329 -16.90 -13.00 -6.72
C LEU A 329 -17.45 -13.81 -5.55
N HIS A 330 -18.04 -13.15 -4.56
CA HIS A 330 -18.66 -13.82 -3.42
C HIS A 330 -20.16 -14.03 -3.66
N SER A 331 -20.84 -12.95 -4.04
CA SER A 331 -22.28 -12.89 -4.24
C SER A 331 -22.64 -12.19 -5.54
N VAL A 332 -23.79 -12.51 -6.08
CA VAL A 332 -24.48 -11.70 -7.08
C VAL A 332 -25.82 -11.27 -6.52
N ALA A 333 -26.24 -10.04 -6.78
CA ALA A 333 -27.53 -9.56 -6.34
C ALA A 333 -28.56 -9.64 -7.45
N TRP A 334 -29.81 -9.92 -7.07
CA TRP A 334 -30.96 -9.86 -7.96
C TRP A 334 -32.15 -9.25 -7.24
N SER A 335 -33.04 -8.61 -7.98
CA SER A 335 -34.28 -8.10 -7.42
C SER A 335 -35.22 -9.27 -7.11
N LEU A 336 -35.73 -9.36 -5.89
CA LEU A 336 -36.79 -10.31 -5.52
C LEU A 336 -38.11 -9.82 -6.15
N PRO A 337 -38.61 -10.43 -7.23
CA PRO A 337 -39.86 -10.03 -7.83
C PRO A 337 -40.98 -10.60 -6.97
N ALA A 338 -41.71 -9.74 -6.27
CA ALA A 338 -42.82 -10.18 -5.41
C ALA A 338 -44.12 -9.39 -5.63
N GLN A 339 -44.09 -8.31 -6.42
CA GLN A 339 -45.30 -7.62 -6.89
C GLN A 339 -45.76 -8.10 -8.27
N ASP A 340 -44.84 -8.24 -9.22
CA ASP A 340 -45.12 -8.62 -10.62
C ASP A 340 -44.71 -10.06 -10.95
N TRP A 341 -44.52 -10.90 -9.94
CA TRP A 341 -44.12 -12.29 -10.14
C TRP A 341 -45.24 -13.07 -10.79
N ASN A 342 -44.90 -13.78 -11.86
CA ASN A 342 -45.80 -14.66 -12.56
C ASN A 342 -45.06 -15.98 -12.89
N PRO A 343 -45.51 -17.13 -12.39
CA PRO A 343 -44.85 -18.42 -12.58
C PRO A 343 -44.75 -18.85 -14.05
N THR A 344 -45.54 -18.25 -14.95
CA THR A 344 -45.48 -18.55 -16.38
C THR A 344 -44.47 -17.71 -17.16
N THR A 345 -44.02 -16.56 -16.64
CA THR A 345 -43.13 -15.62 -17.36
C THR A 345 -41.83 -15.29 -16.62
N THR A 346 -41.81 -15.46 -15.29
CA THR A 346 -40.66 -15.14 -14.42
C THR A 346 -40.01 -16.38 -13.79
N ALA A 347 -40.48 -17.59 -14.13
CA ALA A 347 -39.92 -18.84 -13.63
C ALA A 347 -38.57 -19.23 -14.25
N ASN A 348 -38.18 -18.63 -15.39
CA ASN A 348 -36.88 -18.95 -15.98
C ASN A 348 -35.75 -18.18 -15.29
N LEU A 349 -35.35 -18.66 -14.12
CA LEU A 349 -34.20 -18.18 -13.34
C LEU A 349 -32.89 -18.85 -13.74
N GLN A 350 -32.92 -19.75 -14.74
CA GLN A 350 -31.74 -20.43 -15.23
C GLN A 350 -30.65 -19.46 -15.72
N PRO A 351 -30.95 -18.37 -16.45
CA PRO A 351 -29.92 -17.42 -16.87
C PRO A 351 -29.19 -16.76 -15.70
N LEU A 352 -29.88 -16.48 -14.59
CA LEU A 352 -29.26 -15.94 -13.38
C LEU A 352 -28.27 -16.94 -12.77
N LEU A 353 -28.72 -18.20 -12.61
CA LEU A 353 -27.92 -19.28 -12.04
C LEU A 353 -26.72 -19.62 -12.94
N ASP A 354 -26.91 -19.62 -14.26
CA ASP A 354 -25.85 -19.86 -15.23
C ASP A 354 -24.76 -18.79 -15.10
N VAL A 355 -25.13 -17.51 -15.00
CA VAL A 355 -24.17 -16.43 -14.79
C VAL A 355 -23.47 -16.56 -13.44
N ALA A 356 -24.22 -16.82 -12.36
CA ALA A 356 -23.66 -17.00 -11.01
C ALA A 356 -22.62 -18.14 -11.00
N GLN A 357 -22.95 -19.28 -11.60
CA GLN A 357 -22.07 -20.45 -11.67
C GLN A 357 -20.85 -20.20 -12.56
N ARG A 358 -21.04 -19.61 -13.75
CA ARG A 358 -19.95 -19.27 -14.69
C ARG A 358 -18.94 -18.31 -14.07
N LEU A 359 -19.41 -17.34 -13.29
CA LEU A 359 -18.56 -16.36 -12.61
C LEU A 359 -18.07 -16.84 -11.24
N GLY A 360 -18.51 -18.01 -10.76
CA GLY A 360 -18.07 -18.61 -9.49
C GLY A 360 -18.64 -17.95 -8.23
N ALA A 361 -19.82 -17.34 -8.31
CA ALA A 361 -20.52 -16.80 -7.15
C ALA A 361 -20.96 -17.92 -6.21
N ARG A 362 -20.80 -17.70 -4.90
CA ARG A 362 -21.21 -18.66 -3.85
C ARG A 362 -22.63 -18.41 -3.37
N GLN A 363 -23.10 -17.19 -3.53
CA GLN A 363 -24.38 -16.73 -2.99
C GLN A 363 -25.14 -15.88 -4.01
N ILE A 364 -26.47 -15.95 -3.96
CA ILE A 364 -27.36 -15.00 -4.61
C ILE A 364 -28.05 -14.20 -3.52
N VAL A 365 -27.89 -12.88 -3.55
CA VAL A 365 -28.55 -11.95 -2.63
C VAL A 365 -29.80 -11.40 -3.31
N LEU A 366 -30.96 -11.70 -2.74
CA LEU A 366 -32.24 -11.27 -3.24
C LEU A 366 -32.72 -10.06 -2.44
N SER A 367 -32.74 -8.89 -3.08
CA SER A 367 -33.19 -7.65 -2.44
C SER A 367 -34.63 -7.35 -2.85
N PRO A 368 -35.56 -7.12 -1.90
CA PRO A 368 -36.94 -6.75 -2.20
C PRO A 368 -37.03 -5.40 -2.91
N THR A 369 -37.95 -5.29 -3.88
CA THR A 369 -38.29 -4.02 -4.52
C THR A 369 -39.28 -3.20 -3.67
N ALA A 370 -39.54 -1.95 -4.06
CA ALA A 370 -40.27 -0.94 -3.28
C ALA A 370 -41.63 -1.40 -2.70
N ALA A 371 -42.14 -0.64 -1.72
CA ALA A 371 -43.31 -0.96 -0.89
C ALA A 371 -44.48 -1.63 -1.63
N ALA A 372 -44.91 -2.79 -1.13
CA ALA A 372 -46.12 -3.47 -1.58
C ALA A 372 -47.35 -2.83 -0.97
N ALA A 373 -48.39 -2.65 -1.79
CA ALA A 373 -49.71 -2.23 -1.32
C ALA A 373 -50.35 -3.28 -0.40
N ASP A 374 -49.99 -4.56 -0.57
CA ASP A 374 -50.43 -5.69 0.24
C ASP A 374 -49.23 -6.57 0.61
N THR A 375 -48.89 -6.58 1.91
CA THR A 375 -47.76 -7.35 2.46
C THR A 375 -48.01 -8.87 2.40
N GLN A 376 -49.26 -9.32 2.52
CA GLN A 376 -49.59 -10.74 2.53
C GLN A 376 -49.44 -11.36 1.14
N VAL A 377 -49.96 -10.67 0.12
CA VAL A 377 -49.78 -11.06 -1.29
C VAL A 377 -48.30 -11.07 -1.65
N TRP A 378 -47.55 -10.05 -1.20
CA TRP A 378 -46.10 -9.99 -1.40
C TRP A 378 -45.37 -11.18 -0.78
N THR A 379 -45.68 -11.55 0.47
CA THR A 379 -45.03 -12.66 1.16
C THR A 379 -45.30 -14.00 0.46
N GLU A 380 -46.53 -14.24 0.00
CA GLU A 380 -46.85 -15.49 -0.72
C GLU A 380 -46.15 -15.56 -2.08
N ASN A 381 -46.08 -14.45 -2.82
CA ASN A 381 -45.33 -14.41 -4.08
C ASN A 381 -43.83 -14.64 -3.87
N ALA A 382 -43.24 -13.99 -2.86
CA ALA A 382 -41.84 -14.19 -2.49
C ALA A 382 -41.57 -15.65 -2.09
N ARG A 383 -42.48 -16.26 -1.32
CA ARG A 383 -42.41 -17.66 -0.91
C ARG A 383 -42.41 -18.60 -2.12
N GLN A 384 -43.33 -18.40 -3.06
CA GLN A 384 -43.43 -19.24 -4.27
C GLN A 384 -42.17 -19.09 -5.14
N PHE A 385 -41.71 -17.87 -5.38
CA PHE A 385 -40.46 -17.59 -6.09
C PHE A 385 -39.25 -18.33 -5.48
N LEU A 386 -39.08 -18.23 -4.16
CA LEU A 386 -37.97 -18.86 -3.45
C LEU A 386 -38.05 -20.38 -3.49
N CYS A 387 -39.25 -20.96 -3.38
CA CYS A 387 -39.46 -22.40 -3.49
C CYS A 387 -39.15 -22.93 -4.90
N GLU A 388 -39.47 -22.16 -5.96
CA GLU A 388 -39.14 -22.52 -7.34
C GLU A 388 -37.64 -22.39 -7.64
N LEU A 389 -36.96 -21.39 -7.08
CA LEU A 389 -35.52 -21.19 -7.26
C LEU A 389 -34.68 -22.27 -6.57
N ARG A 390 -35.14 -22.76 -5.42
CA ARG A 390 -34.37 -23.64 -4.53
C ARG A 390 -33.74 -24.87 -5.22
N PRO A 391 -34.46 -25.71 -5.99
CA PRO A 391 -33.85 -26.91 -6.58
C PRO A 391 -32.71 -26.58 -7.55
N ALA A 392 -32.86 -25.49 -8.30
CA ALA A 392 -31.86 -25.06 -9.28
C ALA A 392 -30.66 -24.40 -8.59
N ALA A 393 -30.87 -23.66 -7.49
CA ALA A 393 -29.80 -23.13 -6.66
C ALA A 393 -29.00 -24.24 -5.93
N GLU A 394 -29.69 -25.25 -5.39
CA GLU A 394 -29.06 -26.44 -4.79
C GLU A 394 -28.20 -27.20 -5.81
N ALA A 395 -28.72 -27.40 -7.04
CA ALA A 395 -27.99 -28.07 -8.12
C ALA A 395 -26.76 -27.28 -8.60
N ALA A 396 -26.82 -25.94 -8.51
CA ALA A 396 -25.71 -25.05 -8.84
C ALA A 396 -24.71 -24.85 -7.67
N GLU A 397 -24.98 -25.44 -6.50
CA GLU A 397 -24.22 -25.22 -5.25
C GLU A 397 -24.14 -23.73 -4.83
N VAL A 398 -25.20 -22.98 -5.09
CA VAL A 398 -25.31 -21.54 -4.76
C VAL A 398 -26.31 -21.33 -3.64
N GLU A 399 -25.90 -20.61 -2.59
CA GLU A 399 -26.76 -20.30 -1.46
C GLU A 399 -27.66 -19.09 -1.75
N VAL A 400 -28.95 -19.19 -1.42
CA VAL A 400 -29.91 -18.10 -1.59
C VAL A 400 -30.04 -17.30 -0.29
N LEU A 401 -29.75 -16.01 -0.38
CA LEU A 401 -29.92 -15.04 0.69
C LEU A 401 -31.03 -14.07 0.33
N VAL A 402 -31.81 -13.64 1.32
CA VAL A 402 -32.78 -12.56 1.19
C VAL A 402 -32.35 -11.40 2.08
N GLU A 403 -32.20 -10.21 1.52
CA GLU A 403 -31.75 -9.02 2.24
C GLU A 403 -32.93 -8.24 2.84
N ASN A 404 -32.76 -7.71 4.05
CA ASN A 404 -33.68 -6.74 4.61
C ASN A 404 -33.38 -5.32 4.09
N VAL A 405 -34.37 -4.67 3.49
CA VAL A 405 -34.21 -3.34 2.87
C VAL A 405 -35.24 -2.34 3.43
N PRO A 406 -34.83 -1.10 3.81
CA PRO A 406 -35.75 -0.09 4.32
C PRO A 406 -36.87 0.25 3.31
N GLY A 407 -38.07 0.54 3.81
CA GLY A 407 -39.22 0.88 2.96
C GLY A 407 -39.83 -0.30 2.19
N THR A 408 -39.42 -1.54 2.49
CA THR A 408 -39.98 -2.77 1.92
C THR A 408 -40.70 -3.60 2.99
N PRO A 409 -41.46 -4.65 2.61
CA PRO A 409 -42.00 -5.63 3.56
C PRO A 409 -40.97 -6.25 4.51
N LEU A 410 -39.68 -6.28 4.14
CA LEU A 410 -38.59 -6.79 4.97
C LEU A 410 -37.87 -5.69 5.76
N SER A 411 -38.49 -4.52 5.95
CA SER A 411 -37.91 -3.45 6.77
C SER A 411 -37.98 -3.72 8.27
N SER A 412 -38.87 -4.60 8.74
CA SER A 412 -39.06 -4.91 10.17
C SER A 412 -38.72 -6.36 10.50
N ALA A 413 -38.40 -6.61 11.78
CA ALA A 413 -38.19 -7.97 12.28
C ALA A 413 -39.42 -8.86 12.08
N ALA A 414 -40.62 -8.31 12.25
CA ALA A 414 -41.88 -9.03 12.02
C ALA A 414 -42.06 -9.43 10.55
N GLY A 415 -41.74 -8.53 9.61
CA GLY A 415 -41.79 -8.83 8.17
C GLY A 415 -40.76 -9.88 7.75
N CYS A 416 -39.54 -9.80 8.29
CA CYS A 416 -38.51 -10.81 8.06
C CYS A 416 -38.94 -12.19 8.60
N ALA A 417 -39.48 -12.23 9.83
CA ALA A 417 -39.97 -13.46 10.44
C ALA A 417 -41.12 -14.07 9.63
N ALA A 418 -42.10 -13.26 9.21
CA ALA A 418 -43.24 -13.73 8.43
C ALA A 418 -42.81 -14.40 7.10
N LEU A 419 -41.81 -13.86 6.41
CA LEU A 419 -41.26 -14.51 5.22
C LEU A 419 -40.54 -15.81 5.58
N LEU A 420 -39.60 -15.79 6.54
CA LEU A 420 -38.80 -16.96 6.90
C LEU A 420 -39.64 -18.12 7.43
N GLU A 421 -40.66 -17.84 8.25
CA GLU A 421 -41.59 -18.84 8.80
C GLU A 421 -42.50 -19.44 7.72
N SER A 422 -42.74 -18.72 6.62
CA SER A 422 -43.53 -19.24 5.48
C SER A 422 -42.75 -20.23 4.60
N LEU A 423 -41.42 -20.24 4.70
CA LEU A 423 -40.54 -21.03 3.85
C LEU A 423 -40.25 -22.40 4.47
N PRO A 424 -40.15 -23.48 3.66
CA PRO A 424 -39.53 -24.71 4.10
C PRO A 424 -38.10 -24.47 4.59
N GLU A 425 -37.67 -25.21 5.62
CA GLU A 425 -36.33 -25.09 6.17
C GLU A 425 -35.25 -25.28 5.09
N GLY A 426 -34.24 -24.41 5.08
CA GLY A 426 -33.14 -24.45 4.10
C GLY A 426 -33.44 -23.79 2.74
N THR A 427 -34.65 -23.27 2.52
CA THR A 427 -35.01 -22.61 1.25
C THR A 427 -34.22 -21.33 0.98
N ALA A 428 -34.03 -20.51 2.00
CA ALA A 428 -33.22 -19.29 1.93
C ALA A 428 -32.73 -18.91 3.33
N LYS A 429 -31.66 -18.11 3.40
CA LYS A 429 -31.20 -17.48 4.64
C LYS A 429 -31.40 -15.97 4.58
N LEU A 430 -31.37 -15.32 5.74
CA LEU A 430 -31.48 -13.86 5.82
C LEU A 430 -30.08 -13.22 5.78
N ALA A 431 -29.84 -12.36 4.80
CA ALA A 431 -28.71 -11.44 4.79
C ALA A 431 -29.08 -10.21 5.64
N LEU A 432 -28.69 -10.24 6.92
CA LEU A 432 -29.08 -9.20 7.86
C LEU A 432 -28.17 -7.97 7.76
N ASN A 433 -28.73 -6.84 7.34
CA ASN A 433 -28.16 -5.52 7.46
C ASN A 433 -28.73 -4.82 8.72
N PRO A 434 -27.95 -4.72 9.82
CA PRO A 434 -28.43 -4.15 11.07
C PRO A 434 -28.71 -2.64 10.99
N ALA A 435 -28.04 -1.91 10.10
CA ALA A 435 -28.30 -0.49 9.89
C ALA A 435 -29.70 -0.26 9.30
N HIS A 436 -30.18 -1.18 8.47
CA HIS A 436 -31.52 -1.12 7.89
C HIS A 436 -32.62 -1.38 8.93
N LEU A 437 -32.41 -2.26 9.92
CA LEU A 437 -33.35 -2.47 11.03
C LEU A 437 -33.37 -1.27 12.00
N ALA A 438 -32.23 -0.67 12.29
CA ALA A 438 -32.14 0.49 13.19
C ALA A 438 -32.90 1.72 12.66
N GLN A 439 -33.14 1.80 11.34
CA GLN A 439 -33.94 2.86 10.72
C GLN A 439 -35.44 2.57 10.70
N ALA A 440 -35.87 1.34 11.01
CA ALA A 440 -37.26 0.90 10.91
C ALA A 440 -38.11 1.15 12.17
N GLY A 441 -37.51 1.70 13.23
CA GLY A 441 -38.15 1.95 14.53
C GLY A 441 -37.83 0.87 15.54
#